data_AF-A0A0J8RC77-F1
#
_entry.id   AF-A0A0J8RC77-F1
#
_cell.length_a   1.000
_cell.length_b   1.000
_cell.length_c   1.000
_cell.angle_alpha   90.00
_cell.angle_beta   90.00
_cell.angle_gamma   90.00
#
_symmetry.space_group_name_H-M   'P 1'
#
loop_
_entity.id
_entity.type
_entity.pdbx_description
1 polymer ?
#
loop_
_entity_poly.entity_id
_entity_poly.type
_entity_poly.pdbx_seq_one_letter_code
_entity_poly.pdbx_strand_id
1 'polypeptide(L)'
;MSSVDVKQNKSVLWAYKKDLLGFTSHRKKREAKIKKEIKRGIRDPNTEDPFELFVTLNQIRYVYYKETDKILGNTYGMCILQDFEALTPNLLARTIETVEGGGLVVLLLKGMKSLKQLYTLSMDIHSRYRTEAHDDVVARFNERFILSLGSCNSCLVVDDELNVLPISGGKDVKQLPPVDSTADSNSPARKELQSIKDKLADTQPVGSLVTLAKTVDQAKALLTFVDAIAEKTLRSTVALTAARGRGKSAALGVAIAAPIAHGYSNIFITSPSPENLKDSLRIRLQGFDALGYLDHVDYTSFSLQILLL
;
A
#
# COMPACT_ATOMS: atom_id res chain seq x y z
N MET A 1 6.01 11.80 -11.58
CA MET A 1 6.11 10.32 -11.44
C MET A 1 6.06 9.63 -12.79
N SER A 2 5.02 9.80 -13.60
CA SER A 2 4.91 9.14 -14.92
C SER A 2 6.04 9.41 -15.91
N SER A 3 6.73 10.56 -15.80
CA SER A 3 7.89 10.92 -16.62
C SER A 3 9.23 10.40 -16.09
N VAL A 4 9.28 9.96 -14.83
CA VAL A 4 10.53 9.59 -14.13
C VAL A 4 10.75 8.08 -14.20
N ASP A 5 9.72 7.29 -13.93
CA ASP A 5 9.76 5.83 -14.11
C ASP A 5 8.41 5.33 -14.64
N VAL A 6 8.44 4.71 -15.81
CA VAL A 6 7.25 4.15 -16.47
C VAL A 6 6.81 2.85 -15.80
N LYS A 7 7.70 2.15 -15.08
CA LYS A 7 7.41 0.89 -14.38
C LYS A 7 6.63 1.09 -13.07
N GLN A 8 6.58 2.33 -12.57
CA GLN A 8 5.90 2.66 -11.34
C GLN A 8 4.37 2.48 -11.45
N ASN A 9 3.75 2.03 -10.36
CA ASN A 9 2.31 1.89 -10.28
C ASN A 9 1.62 3.25 -10.43
N LYS A 10 0.70 3.36 -11.39
CA LYS A 10 -0.02 4.61 -11.69
C LYS A 10 -1.32 4.78 -10.90
N SER A 11 -1.64 3.82 -10.04
CA SER A 11 -2.83 3.90 -9.21
C SER A 11 -2.68 4.93 -8.09
N VAL A 12 -3.74 5.68 -7.87
CA VAL A 12 -3.79 6.77 -6.89
C VAL A 12 -4.85 6.44 -5.85
N LEU A 13 -4.48 6.50 -4.58
CA LEU A 13 -5.41 6.47 -3.46
C LEU A 13 -5.78 7.90 -3.08
N TRP A 14 -7.08 8.22 -3.07
CA TRP A 14 -7.58 9.50 -2.58
C TRP A 14 -8.43 9.28 -1.34
N ALA A 15 -7.91 9.69 -0.18
CA ALA A 15 -8.58 9.54 1.10
C ALA A 15 -9.10 10.89 1.61
N TYR A 16 -10.36 10.90 2.06
CA TYR A 16 -11.08 12.11 2.46
C TYR A 16 -12.10 11.80 3.56
N LYS A 17 -12.51 12.83 4.31
CA LYS A 17 -13.42 12.69 5.46
C LYS A 17 -14.88 12.55 5.04
N LYS A 18 -15.38 13.51 4.26
CA LYS A 18 -16.80 13.60 3.85
C LYS A 18 -16.95 14.04 2.41
N ASP A 19 -16.41 15.21 2.08
CA ASP A 19 -16.59 15.84 0.77
C ASP A 19 -15.26 15.97 0.04
N LEU A 20 -15.29 15.84 -1.28
CA LEU A 20 -14.14 16.07 -2.15
C LEU A 20 -13.99 17.57 -2.46
N LEU A 21 -12.77 18.01 -2.78
CA LEU A 21 -12.46 19.42 -3.06
C LEU A 21 -13.06 19.93 -4.37
N GLY A 22 -14.35 20.25 -4.40
CA GLY A 22 -15.00 20.92 -5.54
C GLY A 22 -15.25 20.03 -6.76
N PHE A 23 -14.99 18.72 -6.67
CA PHE A 23 -15.28 17.74 -7.71
C PHE A 23 -16.05 16.53 -7.16
N THR A 24 -16.60 15.71 -8.05
CA THR A 24 -17.28 14.46 -7.69
C THR A 24 -16.45 13.25 -8.11
N SER A 25 -16.42 12.22 -7.27
CA SER A 25 -15.80 10.93 -7.58
C SER A 25 -16.43 10.25 -8.81
N HIS A 26 -17.71 10.51 -9.08
CA HIS A 26 -18.44 9.90 -10.19
C HIS A 26 -18.05 10.51 -11.55
N ARG A 27 -17.31 9.73 -12.34
CA ARG A 27 -16.87 10.11 -13.70
C ARG A 27 -18.02 10.60 -14.60
N LYS A 28 -19.12 9.85 -14.69
CA LYS A 28 -20.30 10.23 -15.50
C LYS A 28 -20.91 11.57 -15.08
N LYS A 29 -20.97 11.85 -13.77
CA LYS A 29 -21.49 13.12 -13.25
C LYS A 29 -20.56 14.29 -13.59
N ARG A 30 -19.24 14.08 -13.55
CA ARG A 30 -18.23 15.06 -14.00
C ARG A 30 -18.37 15.37 -15.48
N GLU A 31 -18.37 14.35 -16.35
CA GLU A 31 -18.51 14.55 -17.79
C GLU A 31 -19.82 15.26 -18.16
N ALA A 32 -20.93 14.95 -17.47
CA ALA A 32 -22.20 15.64 -17.66
C ALA A 32 -22.14 17.12 -17.23
N LYS A 33 -21.46 17.43 -16.12
CA LYS A 33 -21.25 18.81 -15.65
C LYS A 33 -20.43 19.60 -16.67
N ILE A 34 -19.30 19.05 -17.13
CA ILE A 34 -18.42 19.67 -18.13
C ILE A 34 -19.19 19.93 -19.43
N LYS A 35 -19.93 18.94 -19.95
CA LYS A 35 -20.79 19.11 -21.14
C LYS A 35 -21.85 20.19 -20.97
N LYS A 36 -22.42 20.34 -19.76
CA LYS A 36 -23.39 21.39 -19.47
C LYS A 36 -22.74 22.77 -19.43
N GLU A 37 -21.52 22.90 -18.92
CA GLU A 37 -20.78 24.16 -18.88
C GLU A 37 -20.33 24.62 -20.28
N ILE A 38 -19.89 23.68 -21.14
CA ILE A 38 -19.60 23.93 -22.55
C ILE A 38 -20.86 24.39 -23.29
N LYS A 39 -22.00 23.70 -23.09
CA LYS A 39 -23.29 24.10 -23.69
C LYS A 39 -23.77 25.49 -23.24
N ARG A 40 -23.36 25.95 -22.06
CA ARG A 40 -23.69 27.27 -21.52
C ARG A 40 -22.70 28.36 -21.95
N GLY A 41 -21.65 28.01 -22.70
CA GLY A 41 -20.63 28.95 -23.16
C GLY A 41 -19.72 29.50 -22.05
N ILE A 42 -19.65 28.82 -20.90
CA ILE A 42 -18.81 29.25 -19.76
C ILE A 42 -17.36 28.74 -19.91
N ARG A 43 -17.18 27.64 -20.64
CA ARG A 43 -15.89 27.00 -20.92
C ARG A 43 -15.73 26.78 -22.41
N ASP A 44 -14.51 26.96 -22.92
CA ASP A 44 -14.22 26.59 -24.30
C ASP A 44 -14.18 25.06 -24.44
N PRO A 45 -14.59 24.50 -25.61
CA PRO A 45 -14.59 23.06 -25.83
C PRO A 45 -13.21 22.39 -25.73
N ASN A 46 -12.13 23.16 -25.87
CA ASN A 46 -10.75 22.66 -25.97
C ASN A 46 -9.87 22.97 -24.76
N THR A 47 -10.36 23.73 -23.76
CA THR A 47 -9.61 23.99 -22.52
C THR A 47 -10.04 23.00 -21.45
N GLU A 48 -9.26 21.94 -21.29
CA GLU A 48 -9.37 21.05 -20.13
C GLU A 48 -8.37 21.48 -19.06
N ASP A 49 -8.87 21.65 -17.83
CA ASP A 49 -8.04 21.87 -16.65
C ASP A 49 -7.11 20.66 -16.43
N PRO A 50 -5.79 20.84 -16.25
CA PRO A 50 -4.87 19.74 -15.92
C PRO A 50 -5.35 18.86 -14.77
N PHE A 51 -6.05 19.43 -13.79
CA PHE A 51 -6.63 18.64 -12.71
C PHE A 51 -7.78 17.76 -13.20
N GLU A 52 -8.70 18.27 -14.01
CA GLU A 52 -9.80 17.48 -14.59
C GLU A 52 -9.28 16.33 -15.45
N LEU A 53 -8.21 16.58 -16.21
CA LEU A 53 -7.51 15.56 -16.99
C LEU A 53 -6.90 14.50 -16.06
N PHE A 54 -6.21 14.91 -14.99
CA PHE A 54 -5.62 14.00 -14.00
C PHE A 54 -6.67 13.07 -13.39
N VAL A 55 -7.82 13.61 -12.97
CA VAL A 55 -8.87 12.83 -12.31
C VAL A 55 -9.64 11.93 -13.30
N THR A 56 -9.52 12.17 -14.60
CA THR A 56 -10.23 11.40 -15.63
C THR A 56 -9.37 10.31 -16.25
N LEU A 57 -8.07 10.58 -16.45
CA LEU A 57 -7.13 9.63 -17.04
C LEU A 57 -6.57 8.62 -16.04
N ASN A 58 -6.34 9.02 -14.80
CA ASN A 58 -5.71 8.15 -13.81
C ASN A 58 -6.72 7.25 -13.10
N GLN A 59 -6.26 6.06 -12.71
CA GLN A 59 -7.04 5.14 -11.90
C GLN A 59 -7.00 5.58 -10.43
N ILE A 60 -8.02 6.33 -10.01
CA ILE A 60 -8.13 6.83 -8.64
C ILE A 60 -9.11 5.97 -7.84
N ARG A 61 -8.65 5.43 -6.70
CA ARG A 61 -9.52 4.80 -5.70
C ARG A 61 -9.88 5.82 -4.64
N TYR A 62 -11.15 6.18 -4.57
CA TYR A 62 -11.71 7.07 -3.54
C TYR A 62 -12.11 6.27 -2.30
N VAL A 63 -11.64 6.70 -1.14
CA VAL A 63 -11.89 6.01 0.13
C VAL A 63 -12.18 7.03 1.23
N TYR A 64 -13.22 6.76 2.02
CA TYR A 64 -13.48 7.53 3.23
C TYR A 64 -12.49 7.15 4.31
N TYR A 65 -12.09 8.11 5.17
CA TYR A 65 -11.20 7.79 6.30
C TYR A 65 -11.72 6.66 7.19
N LYS A 66 -13.04 6.55 7.37
CA LYS A 66 -13.68 5.47 8.13
C LYS A 66 -13.53 4.08 7.49
N GLU A 67 -13.22 4.02 6.20
CA GLU A 67 -13.14 2.78 5.40
C GLU A 67 -11.71 2.44 4.97
N THR A 68 -10.70 3.04 5.60
CA THR A 68 -9.29 2.78 5.32
C THR A 68 -8.82 1.38 5.70
N ASP A 69 -9.64 0.58 6.37
CA ASP A 69 -9.38 -0.85 6.55
C ASP A 69 -9.46 -1.61 5.21
N LYS A 70 -10.36 -1.20 4.30
CA LYS A 70 -10.62 -1.88 3.01
C LYS A 70 -9.49 -1.74 1.99
N ILE A 71 -8.51 -0.87 2.26
CA ILE A 71 -7.35 -0.67 1.39
C ILE A 71 -6.16 -1.52 1.81
N LEU A 72 -6.20 -2.15 2.98
CA LEU A 72 -5.18 -3.08 3.42
C LEU A 72 -5.05 -4.23 2.40
N GLY A 73 -3.81 -4.66 2.15
CA GLY A 73 -3.48 -5.65 1.11
C GLY A 73 -3.35 -5.07 -0.30
N ASN A 74 -3.76 -3.82 -0.53
CA ASN A 74 -3.52 -3.15 -1.81
C ASN A 74 -2.29 -2.24 -1.73
N THR A 75 -1.68 -2.01 -2.89
CA THR A 75 -0.52 -1.13 -3.03
C THR A 75 -0.78 -0.10 -4.13
N TYR A 76 -0.47 1.16 -3.85
CA TYR A 76 -0.67 2.32 -4.73
C TYR A 76 0.67 3.01 -4.99
N GLY A 77 0.78 3.71 -6.12
CA GLY A 77 1.94 4.56 -6.40
C GLY A 77 1.85 5.94 -5.74
N MET A 78 0.63 6.43 -5.55
CA MET A 78 0.38 7.74 -4.94
C MET A 78 -0.73 7.66 -3.90
N CYS A 79 -0.56 8.35 -2.77
CA CYS A 79 -1.62 8.53 -1.77
C CYS A 79 -1.84 10.02 -1.53
N ILE A 80 -3.08 10.48 -1.70
CA ILE A 80 -3.51 11.86 -1.45
C ILE A 80 -4.42 11.86 -0.22
N LEU A 81 -4.01 12.60 0.81
CA LEU A 81 -4.74 12.79 2.06
C LEU A 81 -5.27 14.23 2.09
N GLN A 82 -6.59 14.38 2.00
CA GLN A 82 -7.22 15.67 1.74
C GLN A 82 -7.38 16.55 2.99
N ASP A 83 -7.90 15.97 4.08
CA ASP A 83 -8.30 16.74 5.27
C ASP A 83 -7.38 16.38 6.43
N PHE A 84 -6.40 17.25 6.74
CA PHE A 84 -5.41 17.02 7.80
C PHE A 84 -6.03 16.95 9.20
N GLU A 85 -7.05 17.76 9.48
CA GLU A 85 -7.73 17.87 10.79
C GLU A 85 -8.40 16.56 11.24
N ALA A 86 -8.74 15.71 10.28
CA ALA A 86 -9.40 14.42 10.50
C ALA A 86 -8.44 13.24 10.51
N LEU A 87 -7.14 13.46 10.27
CA LEU A 87 -6.15 12.40 10.26
C LEU A 87 -5.90 11.91 11.68
N THR A 88 -5.74 10.61 11.82
CA THR A 88 -5.30 9.99 13.06
C THR A 88 -4.00 9.24 12.79
N PRO A 89 -3.16 8.99 13.81
CA PRO A 89 -1.93 8.23 13.62
C PRO A 89 -2.16 6.86 12.95
N ASN A 90 -3.25 6.19 13.30
CA ASN A 90 -3.62 4.91 12.71
C ASN A 90 -4.00 5.04 11.21
N LEU A 91 -4.74 6.09 10.84
CA LEU A 91 -5.07 6.38 9.43
C LEU A 91 -3.80 6.63 8.63
N LEU A 92 -2.92 7.50 9.13
CA LEU A 92 -1.62 7.79 8.51
C LEU A 92 -0.80 6.51 8.31
N ALA A 93 -0.68 5.68 9.34
CA ALA A 93 0.06 4.43 9.25
C ALA A 93 -0.53 3.48 8.19
N ARG A 94 -1.86 3.34 8.12
CA ARG A 94 -2.53 2.50 7.12
C ARG A 94 -2.32 3.01 5.70
N THR A 95 -2.46 4.31 5.47
CA THR A 95 -2.37 4.89 4.12
C THR A 95 -0.93 4.94 3.63
N ILE A 96 0.02 5.35 4.48
CA ILE A 96 1.44 5.44 4.11
C ILE A 96 2.00 4.07 3.75
N GLU A 97 1.62 3.02 4.49
CA GLU A 97 2.10 1.66 4.21
C GLU A 97 1.58 1.08 2.89
N THR A 98 0.42 1.54 2.42
CA THR A 98 -0.10 1.11 1.12
C THR A 98 0.62 1.77 -0.06
N VAL A 99 1.59 2.65 0.17
CA VAL A 99 2.38 3.28 -0.90
C VAL A 99 3.65 2.47 -1.16
N GLU A 100 3.89 2.14 -2.43
CA GLU A 100 5.11 1.42 -2.81
C GLU A 100 6.38 2.27 -2.70
N GLY A 101 7.54 1.60 -2.66
CA GLY A 101 8.82 2.28 -2.75
C GLY A 101 8.93 3.11 -4.03
N GLY A 102 9.40 4.35 -3.92
CA GLY A 102 9.42 5.33 -5.02
C GLY A 102 8.10 6.09 -5.19
N GLY A 103 7.04 5.70 -4.49
CA GLY A 103 5.74 6.37 -4.47
C GLY A 103 5.74 7.71 -3.74
N LEU A 104 4.62 8.42 -3.82
CA LEU A 104 4.44 9.74 -3.21
C LEU A 104 3.23 9.77 -2.27
N VAL A 105 3.44 10.29 -1.06
CA VAL A 105 2.37 10.63 -0.12
C VAL A 105 2.20 12.15 -0.12
N VAL A 106 1.02 12.63 -0.49
CA VAL A 106 0.65 14.04 -0.54
C VAL A 106 -0.36 14.33 0.56
N LEU A 107 -0.01 15.25 1.46
CA LEU A 107 -0.88 15.77 2.50
C LEU A 107 -1.34 17.17 2.09
N LEU A 108 -2.64 17.35 1.90
CA LEU A 108 -3.21 18.66 1.58
C LEU A 108 -3.52 19.43 2.87
N LEU A 109 -3.04 20.67 2.92
CA LEU A 109 -3.25 21.59 4.04
C LEU A 109 -4.13 22.73 3.55
N LYS A 110 -5.45 22.57 3.66
CA LYS A 110 -6.40 23.57 3.19
C LYS A 110 -6.57 24.70 4.22
N GLY A 111 -6.61 25.95 3.74
CA GLY A 111 -7.04 27.10 4.55
C GLY A 111 -5.96 27.69 5.44
N MET A 112 -4.70 27.38 5.18
CA MET A 112 -3.58 27.83 6.01
C MET A 112 -2.67 28.75 5.23
N LYS A 113 -2.40 29.94 5.76
CA LYS A 113 -1.43 30.88 5.21
C LYS A 113 -0.01 30.64 5.74
N SER A 114 0.12 29.87 6.81
CA SER A 114 1.40 29.53 7.44
C SER A 114 1.33 28.19 8.16
N LEU A 115 2.41 27.41 8.10
CA LEU A 115 2.60 26.20 8.90
C LEU A 115 2.47 26.46 10.41
N LYS A 116 2.68 27.69 10.90
CA LYS A 116 2.47 28.00 12.32
C LYS A 116 1.02 27.79 12.76
N GLN A 117 0.06 27.93 11.85
CA GLN A 117 -1.35 27.68 12.12
C GLN A 117 -1.62 26.18 12.35
N LEU A 118 -0.72 25.27 11.94
CA LEU A 118 -0.87 23.82 12.20
C LEU A 118 -0.68 23.49 13.68
N TYR A 119 0.12 24.26 14.42
CA TYR A 119 0.33 24.04 15.86
C TYR A 119 -0.97 24.21 16.65
N THR A 120 -1.82 25.15 16.21
CA THR A 120 -3.07 25.51 16.88
C THR A 120 -4.28 24.79 16.29
N LEU A 121 -4.12 23.96 15.25
CA LEU A 121 -5.25 23.23 14.69
C LEU A 121 -5.78 22.23 15.72
N SER A 122 -7.04 22.37 16.08
CA SER A 122 -7.75 21.37 16.87
C SER A 122 -8.16 20.21 15.96
N MET A 123 -7.72 18.99 16.28
CA MET A 123 -8.16 17.80 15.55
C MET A 123 -9.60 17.46 15.87
N ASP A 124 -10.31 16.86 14.91
CA ASP A 124 -11.69 16.40 15.11
C ASP A 124 -11.84 15.46 16.31
N ILE A 125 -10.81 14.64 16.58
CA ILE A 125 -10.85 13.70 17.69
C ILE A 125 -10.88 14.41 19.04
N HIS A 126 -10.28 15.59 19.15
CA HIS A 126 -10.26 16.37 20.39
C HIS A 126 -11.66 16.83 20.77
N SER A 127 -12.53 17.12 19.78
CA SER A 127 -13.94 17.45 20.05
C SER A 127 -14.72 16.30 20.70
N ARG A 128 -14.32 15.04 20.46
CA ARG A 128 -14.96 13.86 21.06
C ARG A 128 -14.47 13.57 22.48
N TYR A 129 -13.29 14.09 22.85
CA TYR A 129 -12.68 13.92 24.17
C TYR A 129 -12.94 15.10 25.10
N ARG A 130 -13.67 16.13 24.65
CA ARG A 130 -14.19 17.18 25.51
C ARG A 130 -15.33 16.62 26.35
N THR A 131 -15.19 16.68 27.66
CA THR A 131 -16.25 16.43 28.63
C THR A 131 -16.47 17.70 29.44
N GLU A 132 -17.62 17.85 30.09
CA GLU A 132 -17.91 19.03 30.95
C GLU A 132 -16.86 19.26 32.05
N ALA A 133 -16.08 18.22 32.41
CA ALA A 133 -14.99 18.30 33.37
C ALA A 133 -13.61 18.65 32.75
N HIS A 134 -13.46 18.50 31.43
CA HIS A 134 -12.21 18.72 30.71
C HIS A 134 -12.49 19.36 29.34
N ASP A 135 -12.63 20.69 29.32
CA ASP A 135 -12.85 21.46 28.09
C ASP A 135 -11.59 21.63 27.24
N ASP A 136 -10.41 21.70 27.88
CA ASP A 136 -9.17 22.07 27.23
C ASP A 136 -8.35 20.85 26.78
N VAL A 137 -8.48 20.53 25.49
CA VAL A 137 -7.74 19.43 24.86
C VAL A 137 -6.58 19.99 24.05
N VAL A 138 -5.37 19.82 24.56
CA VAL A 138 -4.13 20.28 23.91
C VAL A 138 -3.71 19.33 22.78
N ALA A 139 -3.53 19.87 21.57
CA ALA A 139 -3.19 19.13 20.37
C ALA A 139 -1.70 18.73 20.26
N ARG A 140 -1.18 17.98 21.24
CA ARG A 140 0.24 17.56 21.29
C ARG A 140 0.70 16.74 20.08
N PHE A 141 -0.21 15.99 19.46
CA PHE A 141 0.11 15.21 18.26
C PHE A 141 0.50 16.13 17.09
N ASN A 142 -0.22 17.23 16.87
CA ASN A 142 0.02 18.13 15.76
C ASN A 142 1.38 18.81 15.88
N GLU A 143 1.73 19.27 17.08
CA GLU A 143 3.04 19.83 17.38
C GLU A 143 4.16 18.82 17.08
N ARG A 144 4.04 17.60 17.59
CA ARG A 144 5.02 16.53 17.33
C ARG A 144 5.09 16.15 15.85
N PHE A 145 3.95 16.11 15.16
CA PHE A 145 3.88 15.75 13.75
C PHE A 145 4.63 16.77 12.89
N ILE A 146 4.39 18.07 13.08
CA ILE A 146 5.12 19.12 12.34
C ILE A 146 6.62 19.05 12.61
N LEU A 147 7.02 18.89 13.89
CA LEU A 147 8.43 18.74 14.24
C LEU A 147 9.06 17.52 13.57
N SER A 148 8.32 16.41 13.47
CA SER A 148 8.77 15.21 12.76
C SER A 148 8.85 15.39 11.23
N LEU A 149 8.00 16.24 10.65
CA LEU A 149 8.11 16.60 9.23
C LEU A 149 9.34 17.47 8.96
N GLY A 150 9.64 18.40 9.87
CA GLY A 150 10.83 19.25 9.79
C GLY A 150 12.15 18.46 9.90
N SER A 151 12.18 17.39 10.70
CA SER A 151 13.35 16.51 10.82
C SER A 151 13.42 15.41 9.75
N CYS A 152 12.39 15.25 8.93
CA CYS A 152 12.35 14.22 7.89
C CYS A 152 13.06 14.70 6.62
N ASN A 153 14.20 14.07 6.30
CA ASN A 153 14.99 14.38 5.11
C ASN A 153 14.23 14.12 3.79
N SER A 154 13.24 13.23 3.80
CA SER A 154 12.42 12.88 2.62
C SER A 154 11.10 13.65 2.58
N CYS A 155 10.92 14.68 3.41
CA CYS A 155 9.73 15.52 3.42
C CYS A 155 10.01 16.87 2.76
N LEU A 156 9.11 17.27 1.86
CA LEU A 156 9.12 18.57 1.20
C LEU A 156 7.79 19.26 1.48
N VAL A 157 7.85 20.48 2.02
CA VAL A 157 6.69 21.35 2.19
C VAL A 157 6.69 22.37 1.07
N VAL A 158 5.55 22.46 0.38
CA VAL A 158 5.38 23.21 -0.84
C VAL A 158 4.11 24.04 -0.75
N ASP A 159 4.12 25.26 -1.30
CA ASP A 159 2.92 26.11 -1.43
C ASP A 159 2.07 25.74 -2.66
N ASP A 160 1.02 26.52 -2.92
CA ASP A 160 0.09 26.34 -4.04
C ASP A 160 0.71 26.62 -5.42
N GLU A 161 1.83 27.35 -5.47
CA GLU A 161 2.59 27.64 -6.68
C GLU A 161 3.78 26.69 -6.91
N LEU A 162 3.89 25.63 -6.10
CA LEU A 162 4.99 24.68 -6.10
C LEU A 162 6.34 25.21 -5.61
N ASN A 163 6.35 26.31 -4.85
CA ASN A 163 7.57 26.83 -4.23
C ASN A 163 7.92 26.05 -2.95
N VAL A 164 9.20 25.71 -2.79
CA VAL A 164 9.70 24.95 -1.64
C VAL A 164 9.86 25.87 -0.42
N LEU A 165 9.20 25.53 0.69
CA LEU A 165 9.34 26.25 1.94
C LEU A 165 10.60 25.82 2.71
N PRO A 166 11.29 26.76 3.40
CA PRO A 166 12.57 26.50 4.08
C PRO A 166 12.49 25.60 5.32
N ILE A 167 11.28 25.23 5.76
CA ILE A 167 11.04 24.30 6.87
C ILE A 167 11.19 22.83 6.43
N SER A 168 11.33 22.59 5.13
CA SER A 168 11.49 21.25 4.55
C SER A 168 12.84 20.63 4.91
N GLY A 169 12.84 19.44 5.54
CA GLY A 169 14.06 18.68 5.80
C GLY A 169 14.80 18.26 4.52
N GLY A 170 14.08 18.15 3.39
CA GLY A 170 14.63 17.80 2.08
C GLY A 170 15.10 18.97 1.21
N LYS A 171 15.43 20.15 1.77
CA LYS A 171 15.79 21.33 0.96
C LYS A 171 17.08 21.15 0.15
N ASP A 172 18.08 20.46 0.71
CA ASP A 172 19.41 20.28 0.11
C ASP A 172 19.62 18.87 -0.47
N VAL A 173 18.54 18.24 -0.96
CA VAL A 173 18.62 16.89 -1.54
C VAL A 173 19.40 16.93 -2.84
N LYS A 174 20.53 16.21 -2.88
CA LYS A 174 21.29 15.98 -4.10
C LYS A 174 20.74 14.74 -4.80
N GLN A 175 20.46 14.89 -6.10
CA GLN A 175 20.09 13.76 -6.92
C GLN A 175 21.23 12.74 -6.92
N LEU A 176 20.91 11.49 -6.55
CA LEU A 176 21.85 10.40 -6.69
C LEU A 176 22.13 10.14 -8.18
N PRO A 177 23.36 9.75 -8.55
CA PRO A 177 23.65 9.36 -9.92
C PRO A 177 22.71 8.20 -10.32
N PRO A 178 22.23 8.17 -11.57
CA PRO A 178 21.39 7.08 -12.04
C PRO A 178 22.14 5.76 -11.84
N VAL A 179 21.45 4.78 -11.25
CA VAL A 179 22.03 3.47 -10.95
C VAL A 179 22.31 2.76 -12.27
N ASP A 180 23.57 2.40 -12.53
CA ASP A 180 23.90 1.49 -13.62
C ASP A 180 23.14 0.18 -13.40
N SER A 181 22.38 -0.26 -14.40
CA SER A 181 21.50 -1.45 -14.33
C SER A 181 22.19 -2.74 -13.83
N THR A 182 23.53 -2.81 -13.87
CA THR A 182 24.37 -3.91 -13.38
C THR A 182 24.68 -3.86 -11.88
N ALA A 183 24.57 -2.70 -11.23
CA ALA A 183 24.84 -2.53 -9.80
C ALA A 183 23.70 -3.07 -8.93
N ASP A 184 22.45 -2.91 -9.37
CA ASP A 184 21.26 -3.41 -8.67
C ASP A 184 21.16 -4.95 -8.67
N SER A 185 21.69 -5.63 -9.69
CA SER A 185 21.82 -7.09 -9.69
C SER A 185 22.82 -7.60 -8.64
N ASN A 186 23.69 -6.73 -8.13
CA ASN A 186 24.84 -7.11 -7.31
C ASN A 186 24.65 -6.85 -5.80
N SER A 187 23.46 -6.44 -5.35
CA SER A 187 23.24 -6.25 -3.91
C SER A 187 23.52 -7.54 -3.14
N PRO A 188 24.15 -7.46 -1.95
CA PRO A 188 24.60 -8.65 -1.21
C PRO A 188 23.42 -9.58 -0.89
N ALA A 189 22.26 -9.01 -0.58
CA ALA A 189 21.04 -9.76 -0.31
C ALA A 189 20.50 -10.50 -1.55
N ARG A 190 20.63 -9.94 -2.77
CA ARG A 190 20.22 -10.62 -4.00
C ARG A 190 21.16 -11.76 -4.35
N LYS A 191 22.48 -11.58 -4.15
CA LYS A 191 23.46 -12.66 -4.29
C LYS A 191 23.20 -13.80 -3.31
N GLU A 192 22.93 -13.47 -2.05
CA GLU A 192 22.54 -14.46 -1.03
C GLU A 192 21.28 -15.21 -1.45
N LEU A 193 20.23 -14.50 -1.88
CA LEU A 193 19.00 -15.12 -2.36
C LEU A 193 19.24 -16.06 -3.55
N GLN A 194 20.04 -15.63 -4.53
CA GLN A 194 20.37 -16.46 -5.68
C GLN A 194 21.13 -17.72 -5.24
N SER A 195 22.11 -17.58 -4.34
CA SER A 195 22.84 -18.73 -3.81
C SER A 195 21.94 -19.73 -3.07
N ILE A 196 20.89 -19.26 -2.39
CA ILE A 196 19.89 -20.13 -1.75
C ILE A 196 19.06 -20.85 -2.82
N LYS A 197 18.61 -20.13 -3.86
CA LYS A 197 17.85 -20.72 -4.97
C LYS A 197 18.66 -21.81 -5.70
N ASP A 198 19.92 -21.53 -6.02
CA ASP A 198 20.78 -22.46 -6.75
C ASP A 198 21.06 -23.73 -5.92
N LYS A 199 21.28 -23.59 -4.60
CA LYS A 199 21.50 -24.74 -3.69
C LYS A 199 20.28 -25.66 -3.55
N LEU A 200 19.08 -25.13 -3.74
CA LEU A 200 17.83 -25.84 -3.50
C LEU A 200 17.12 -26.25 -4.81
N ALA A 201 17.70 -25.95 -5.97
CA ALA A 201 17.09 -26.19 -7.27
C ALA A 201 16.65 -27.65 -7.47
N ASP A 202 17.49 -28.59 -7.00
CA ASP A 202 17.25 -30.04 -7.18
C ASP A 202 16.33 -30.64 -6.10
N THR A 203 16.09 -29.93 -4.99
CA THR A 203 15.33 -30.45 -3.84
C THR A 203 13.85 -30.11 -3.98
N GLN A 204 13.09 -30.95 -4.66
CA GLN A 204 11.63 -30.79 -4.76
C GLN A 204 10.91 -31.27 -3.49
N PRO A 205 9.80 -30.62 -3.05
CA PRO A 205 9.08 -29.48 -3.67
C PRO A 205 9.64 -28.10 -3.30
N VAL A 206 10.64 -28.03 -2.43
CA VAL A 206 11.19 -26.78 -1.88
C VAL A 206 11.78 -25.90 -2.98
N GLY A 207 12.54 -26.48 -3.90
CA GLY A 207 13.24 -25.78 -4.98
C GLY A 207 12.27 -24.92 -5.79
N SER A 208 11.21 -25.53 -6.30
CA SER A 208 10.18 -24.81 -7.06
C SER A 208 9.54 -23.67 -6.26
N LEU A 209 9.23 -23.88 -4.98
CA LEU A 209 8.59 -22.85 -4.15
C LEU A 209 9.54 -21.71 -3.77
N VAL A 210 10.81 -22.01 -3.50
CA VAL A 210 11.82 -21.00 -3.12
C VAL A 210 12.19 -20.10 -4.31
N THR A 211 12.07 -20.58 -5.55
CA THR A 211 12.27 -19.71 -6.74
C THR A 211 11.29 -18.54 -6.77
N LEU A 212 10.08 -18.69 -6.24
CA LEU A 212 9.06 -17.62 -6.14
C LEU A 212 9.39 -16.57 -5.07
N ALA A 213 10.29 -16.86 -4.13
CA ALA A 213 10.64 -15.93 -3.07
C ALA A 213 11.35 -14.68 -3.63
N LYS A 214 10.92 -13.50 -3.15
CA LYS A 214 11.50 -12.20 -3.53
C LYS A 214 12.61 -11.74 -2.60
N THR A 215 12.65 -12.24 -1.37
CA THR A 215 13.65 -11.87 -0.35
C THR A 215 14.26 -13.10 0.30
N VAL A 216 15.45 -12.92 0.87
CA VAL A 216 16.15 -13.95 1.66
C VAL A 216 15.28 -14.44 2.82
N ASP A 217 14.62 -13.51 3.53
CA ASP A 217 13.74 -13.86 4.66
C ASP A 217 12.55 -14.72 4.24
N GLN A 218 11.96 -14.43 3.07
CA GLN A 218 10.89 -15.28 2.53
C GLN A 218 11.40 -16.68 2.18
N ALA A 219 12.58 -16.79 1.57
CA ALA A 219 13.18 -18.08 1.25
C ALA A 219 13.48 -18.90 2.52
N LYS A 220 14.07 -18.27 3.55
CA LYS A 220 14.34 -18.90 4.85
C LYS A 220 13.05 -19.33 5.55
N ALA A 221 12.01 -18.49 5.54
CA ALA A 221 10.72 -18.84 6.13
C ALA A 221 10.07 -20.03 5.40
N LEU A 222 10.11 -20.05 4.06
CA LEU A 222 9.60 -21.18 3.27
C LEU A 222 10.34 -22.48 3.60
N LEU A 223 11.67 -22.44 3.69
CA LEU A 223 12.46 -23.60 4.12
C LEU A 223 12.00 -24.14 5.47
N THR A 224 11.92 -23.28 6.49
CA THR A 224 11.47 -23.69 7.82
C THR A 224 10.05 -24.26 7.81
N PHE A 225 9.14 -23.72 6.99
CA PHE A 225 7.81 -24.30 6.85
C PHE A 225 7.84 -25.68 6.21
N VAL A 226 8.57 -25.86 5.10
CA VAL A 226 8.61 -27.16 4.42
C VAL A 226 9.33 -28.21 5.28
N ASP A 227 10.41 -27.85 5.96
CA ASP A 227 11.11 -28.76 6.88
C ASP A 227 10.19 -29.24 8.00
N ALA A 228 9.44 -28.33 8.62
CA ALA A 228 8.47 -28.67 9.66
C ALA A 228 7.31 -29.55 9.15
N ILE A 229 6.92 -29.39 7.89
CA ILE A 229 5.91 -30.25 7.24
C ILE A 229 6.50 -31.63 6.93
N ALA A 230 7.76 -31.68 6.48
CA ALA A 230 8.46 -32.92 6.12
C ALA A 230 8.78 -33.79 7.35
N GLU A 231 8.97 -33.19 8.52
CA GLU A 231 9.26 -33.88 9.79
C GLU A 231 8.12 -34.85 10.21
N LYS A 232 6.89 -34.65 9.72
CA LYS A 232 5.69 -35.48 10.00
C LYS A 232 5.41 -35.72 11.49
N THR A 233 5.83 -34.80 12.36
CA THR A 233 5.49 -34.86 13.79
C THR A 233 3.99 -34.58 13.99
N LEU A 234 3.35 -35.32 14.91
CA LEU A 234 1.92 -35.20 15.17
C LEU A 234 1.51 -33.79 15.67
N ARG A 235 2.44 -33.07 16.28
CA ARG A 235 2.21 -31.73 16.82
C ARG A 235 3.46 -30.87 16.66
N SER A 236 3.49 -30.09 15.59
CA SER A 236 4.45 -29.01 15.39
C SER A 236 3.71 -27.69 15.29
N THR A 237 4.33 -26.60 15.74
CA THR A 237 3.77 -25.24 15.63
C THR A 237 4.87 -24.29 15.20
N VAL A 238 4.71 -23.73 14.01
CA VAL A 238 5.64 -22.74 13.45
C VAL A 238 4.96 -21.37 13.50
N ALA A 239 5.56 -20.43 14.23
CA ALA A 239 5.05 -19.07 14.36
C ALA A 239 5.87 -18.08 13.52
N LEU A 240 5.26 -17.51 12.48
CA LEU A 240 5.86 -16.44 11.68
C LEU A 240 5.39 -15.07 12.17
N THR A 241 6.31 -14.32 12.77
CA THR A 241 6.12 -12.93 13.21
C THR A 241 6.79 -11.98 12.23
N ALA A 242 6.07 -10.95 11.79
CA ALA A 242 6.59 -9.94 10.88
C ALA A 242 5.82 -8.63 11.06
N ALA A 243 6.48 -7.50 10.79
CA ALA A 243 5.81 -6.22 10.67
C ALA A 243 4.82 -6.21 9.48
N ARG A 244 3.83 -5.32 9.55
CA ARG A 244 2.85 -5.13 8.46
C ARG A 244 3.57 -4.71 7.16
N GLY A 245 3.07 -5.19 6.02
CA GLY A 245 3.67 -4.91 4.70
C GLY A 245 4.92 -5.74 4.33
N ARG A 246 5.45 -6.60 5.21
CA ARG A 246 6.65 -7.42 4.93
C ARG A 246 6.42 -8.68 4.09
N GLY A 247 5.20 -8.88 3.58
CA GLY A 247 4.88 -10.02 2.72
C GLY A 247 4.60 -11.34 3.46
N LYS A 248 4.13 -11.30 4.71
CA LYS A 248 3.70 -12.49 5.48
C LYS A 248 2.66 -13.32 4.75
N SER A 249 1.61 -12.67 4.21
CA SER A 249 0.55 -13.35 3.45
C SER A 249 1.08 -14.01 2.17
N ALA A 250 2.10 -13.42 1.55
CA ALA A 250 2.75 -13.99 0.37
C ALA A 250 3.54 -15.25 0.73
N ALA A 251 4.37 -15.20 1.78
CA ALA A 251 5.13 -16.36 2.24
C ALA A 251 4.20 -17.51 2.65
N LEU A 252 3.14 -17.22 3.40
CA LEU A 252 2.12 -18.23 3.76
C LEU A 252 1.36 -18.76 2.55
N GLY A 253 1.03 -17.90 1.58
CA GLY A 253 0.36 -18.29 0.33
C GLY A 253 1.16 -19.35 -0.44
N VAL A 254 2.46 -19.11 -0.63
CA VAL A 254 3.36 -20.07 -1.28
C VAL A 254 3.54 -21.33 -0.42
N ALA A 255 3.69 -21.18 0.90
CA ALA A 255 3.87 -22.31 1.82
C ALA A 255 2.70 -23.31 1.82
N ILE A 256 1.47 -22.85 1.57
CA ILE A 256 0.28 -23.73 1.50
C ILE A 256 0.37 -24.76 0.36
N ALA A 257 1.20 -24.51 -0.66
CA ALA A 257 1.41 -25.48 -1.73
C ALA A 257 2.27 -26.68 -1.28
N ALA A 258 3.13 -26.52 -0.27
CA ALA A 258 4.04 -27.58 0.19
C ALA A 258 3.32 -28.77 0.86
N PRO A 259 2.38 -28.60 1.82
CA PRO A 259 1.66 -29.74 2.38
C PRO A 259 0.87 -30.51 1.33
N ILE A 260 0.39 -29.86 0.27
CA ILE A 260 -0.30 -30.54 -0.84
C ILE A 260 0.67 -31.46 -1.58
N ALA A 261 1.87 -30.96 -1.90
CA ALA A 261 2.93 -31.78 -2.48
C ALA A 261 3.36 -32.95 -1.57
N HIS A 262 3.30 -32.78 -0.25
CA HIS A 262 3.58 -33.85 0.73
C HIS A 262 2.40 -34.81 0.97
N GLY A 263 1.25 -34.62 0.30
CA GLY A 263 0.11 -35.53 0.35
C GLY A 263 -0.85 -35.32 1.54
N TYR A 264 -0.84 -34.15 2.17
CA TYR A 264 -1.84 -33.82 3.20
C TYR A 264 -3.21 -33.60 2.57
N SER A 265 -4.25 -34.26 3.10
CA SER A 265 -5.58 -34.25 2.49
C SER A 265 -6.33 -32.93 2.71
N ASN A 266 -6.31 -32.39 3.93
CA ASN A 266 -7.10 -31.21 4.30
C ASN A 266 -6.21 -30.14 4.92
N ILE A 267 -6.23 -28.95 4.32
CA ILE A 267 -5.51 -27.77 4.80
C ILE A 267 -6.53 -26.67 5.05
N PHE A 268 -6.66 -26.25 6.30
CA PHE A 268 -7.59 -25.21 6.70
C PHE A 268 -6.86 -23.88 6.85
N ILE A 269 -7.48 -22.80 6.37
CA ILE A 269 -6.97 -21.43 6.50
C ILE A 269 -7.99 -20.65 7.33
N THR A 270 -7.53 -19.98 8.38
CA THR A 270 -8.36 -19.13 9.24
C THR A 270 -7.86 -17.70 9.23
N SER A 271 -8.78 -16.73 9.25
CA SER A 271 -8.47 -15.30 9.33
C SER A 271 -9.60 -14.59 10.08
N PRO A 272 -9.29 -13.57 10.90
CA PRO A 272 -10.30 -12.75 11.56
C PRO A 272 -11.11 -11.87 10.60
N SER A 273 -10.62 -11.66 9.37
CA SER A 273 -11.32 -10.85 8.36
C SER A 273 -11.08 -11.38 6.95
N PRO A 274 -12.09 -11.36 6.07
CA PRO A 274 -11.98 -11.96 4.72
C PRO A 274 -11.03 -11.19 3.80
N GLU A 275 -10.86 -9.88 4.00
CA GLU A 275 -9.97 -9.05 3.18
C GLU A 275 -8.51 -9.49 3.26
N ASN A 276 -8.06 -9.98 4.42
CA ASN A 276 -6.69 -10.45 4.64
C ASN A 276 -6.34 -11.73 3.89
N LEU A 277 -7.35 -12.49 3.42
CA LEU A 277 -7.16 -13.76 2.73
C LEU A 277 -6.97 -13.60 1.22
N LYS A 278 -7.35 -12.46 0.64
CA LYS A 278 -7.32 -12.26 -0.82
C LYS A 278 -5.92 -12.47 -1.39
N ASP A 279 -4.91 -11.90 -0.74
CA ASP A 279 -3.53 -12.01 -1.22
C ASP A 279 -2.94 -13.41 -1.06
N SER A 280 -3.15 -14.06 0.09
CA SER A 280 -2.61 -15.41 0.33
C SER A 280 -3.27 -16.44 -0.59
N LEU A 281 -4.59 -16.34 -0.82
CA LEU A 281 -5.31 -17.23 -1.74
C LEU A 281 -4.90 -17.00 -3.20
N ARG A 282 -4.69 -15.75 -3.62
CA ARG A 282 -4.16 -15.45 -4.96
C ARG A 282 -2.75 -16.01 -5.15
N ILE A 283 -1.88 -15.84 -4.16
CA ILE A 283 -0.47 -16.24 -4.25
C ILE A 283 -0.31 -17.77 -4.17
N ARG A 284 -1.24 -18.46 -3.50
CA ARG A 284 -1.29 -19.93 -3.50
C ARG A 284 -1.30 -20.52 -4.91
N LEU A 285 -2.06 -19.91 -5.83
CA LEU A 285 -2.11 -20.36 -7.23
C LEU A 285 -0.73 -20.29 -7.88
N GLN A 286 0.06 -19.24 -7.62
CA GLN A 286 1.44 -19.16 -8.10
C GLN A 286 2.32 -20.30 -7.54
N GLY A 287 2.08 -20.71 -6.30
CA GLY A 287 2.72 -21.87 -5.69
C GLY A 287 2.35 -23.19 -6.38
N PHE A 288 1.09 -23.34 -6.81
CA PHE A 288 0.63 -24.49 -7.59
C PHE A 288 1.23 -24.50 -8.99
N ASP A 289 1.24 -23.36 -9.67
CA ASP A 289 1.84 -23.22 -10.99
C ASP A 289 3.33 -23.60 -10.96
N ALA A 290 4.06 -23.19 -9.91
CA ALA A 290 5.47 -23.55 -9.73
C ALA A 290 5.71 -25.04 -9.47
N LEU A 291 4.73 -25.74 -8.88
CA LEU A 291 4.76 -27.19 -8.69
C LEU A 291 4.25 -27.95 -9.93
N GLY A 292 3.78 -27.24 -10.97
CA GLY A 292 3.29 -27.84 -12.21
C GLY A 292 1.85 -28.36 -12.14
N TYR A 293 1.08 -27.97 -11.13
CA TYR A 293 -0.34 -28.34 -11.05
C TYR A 293 -1.18 -27.52 -12.05
N LEU A 294 -2.06 -28.20 -12.77
CA LEU A 294 -2.91 -27.59 -13.80
C LEU A 294 -4.33 -27.33 -13.28
N ASP A 295 -4.85 -26.14 -13.58
CA ASP A 295 -6.25 -25.80 -13.29
C ASP A 295 -7.20 -26.69 -14.09
N HIS A 296 -8.31 -27.08 -13.46
CA HIS A 296 -9.31 -28.04 -13.93
C HIS A 296 -8.83 -29.49 -14.15
N VAL A 297 -7.55 -29.79 -14.00
CA VAL A 297 -7.00 -31.16 -14.04
C VAL A 297 -6.69 -31.63 -12.63
N ASP A 298 -5.82 -30.89 -11.93
CA ASP A 298 -5.33 -31.27 -10.60
C ASP A 298 -6.06 -30.55 -9.48
N TYR A 299 -6.56 -29.34 -9.74
CA TYR A 299 -7.36 -28.58 -8.79
C TYR A 299 -8.48 -27.82 -9.49
N THR A 300 -9.54 -27.49 -8.73
CA THR A 300 -10.61 -26.62 -9.20
C THR A 300 -10.68 -25.43 -8.27
N SER A 301 -10.51 -24.22 -8.81
CA SER A 301 -10.67 -23.00 -8.04
C SER A 301 -12.12 -22.52 -8.09
N PHE A 302 -12.76 -22.41 -6.92
CA PHE A 302 -14.05 -21.73 -6.81
C PHE A 302 -13.78 -20.28 -6.44
N SER A 303 -14.14 -19.36 -7.34
CA SER A 303 -14.16 -17.95 -6.97
C SER A 303 -15.27 -17.76 -5.94
N LEU A 304 -14.88 -17.61 -4.68
CA LEU A 304 -15.77 -17.09 -3.65
C LEU A 304 -16.07 -15.64 -4.00
N GLN A 305 -17.12 -15.44 -4.81
CA GLN A 305 -17.97 -14.27 -4.63
C GLN A 305 -18.42 -14.36 -3.18
N ILE A 306 -17.81 -13.55 -2.33
CA ILE A 306 -18.20 -13.40 -0.92
C ILE A 306 -19.64 -12.91 -0.95
N LEU A 307 -20.59 -13.84 -0.96
CA LEU A 307 -21.92 -13.61 -0.46
C LEU A 307 -21.72 -13.40 1.05
N LEU A 308 -21.61 -12.14 1.43
CA LEU A 308 -21.87 -11.71 2.80
C LEU A 308 -23.29 -12.17 3.12
N LEU A 309 -23.40 -13.25 3.90
CA LEU A 309 -24.53 -13.43 4.82
C LEU A 309 -24.36 -12.43 5.97
#